data_AF-A0A850JZI5-F1
#
_entry.id   AF-A0A850JZI5-F1
#
_cell.length_a   1.000
_cell.length_b   1.000
_cell.length_c   1.000
_cell.angle_alpha   90.00
_cell.angle_beta   90.00
_cell.angle_gamma   90.00
#
_symmetry.space_group_name_H-M   'P 1'
#
loop_
_entity.id
_entity.type
_entity.pdbx_description
1 polymer ?
#
loop_
_entity_poly.entity_id
_entity_poly.type
_entity_poly.pdbx_seq_one_letter_code
_entity_poly.pdbx_strand_id
1 'polypeptide(L)'
;MNNPKILFPLALIGIITTYLFVFGQEKTLELIQKEYLYLLAIIPLVAVFIYFKFKLKNYDLVDFNKNSNLSFKSIVMFFLIFQVVDYYSEGSFEGMISLWFLYWVMGIIALLLMENINFYRNYKLIS
;
A
#
# COMPACT_ATOMS: atom_id res chain seq x y z
N MET A 1 6.94 16.68 -12.47
CA MET A 1 6.50 16.51 -11.07
C MET A 1 6.19 15.03 -10.80
N ASN A 2 7.13 14.12 -11.12
CA ASN A 2 6.86 12.67 -11.20
C ASN A 2 7.77 11.88 -10.25
N ASN A 3 7.71 12.13 -8.94
CA ASN A 3 8.36 11.26 -7.97
C ASN A 3 7.27 10.40 -7.29
N PRO A 4 7.16 9.10 -7.64
CA PRO A 4 6.16 8.20 -7.06
C PRO A 4 6.18 8.15 -5.53
N LYS A 5 7.35 8.43 -4.93
CA LYS A 5 7.53 8.49 -3.46
C LYS A 5 6.67 9.56 -2.78
N ILE A 6 6.24 10.59 -3.51
CA ILE A 6 5.39 11.67 -3.01
C ILE A 6 3.90 11.33 -3.20
N LEU A 7 3.56 10.48 -4.18
CA LEU A 7 2.17 10.14 -4.48
C LEU A 7 1.51 9.32 -3.36
N PHE A 8 2.25 8.41 -2.73
CA PHE A 8 1.70 7.54 -1.68
C PHE A 8 1.29 8.30 -0.41
N PRO A 9 2.13 9.22 0.14
CA PRO A 9 1.72 10.09 1.24
C PRO A 9 0.63 11.10 0.85
N LEU A 10 0.65 11.63 -0.38
CA LEU A 10 -0.40 12.53 -0.86
C LEU A 10 -1.76 11.83 -0.95
N ALA A 11 -1.79 10.57 -1.40
CA ALA A 11 -3.00 9.77 -1.42
C ALA A 11 -3.58 9.58 -0.02
N LEU A 12 -2.73 9.33 0.99
CA LEU A 12 -3.18 9.25 2.39
C LEU A 12 -3.83 10.56 2.84
N ILE A 13 -3.18 11.70 2.59
CA ILE A 13 -3.74 13.01 2.95
C ILE A 13 -5.09 13.23 2.27
N GLY A 14 -5.21 12.87 1.00
CA GLY A 14 -6.46 12.90 0.25
C GLY A 14 -7.55 12.05 0.90
N ILE A 15 -7.26 10.80 1.22
CA ILE A 15 -8.19 9.87 1.87
C ILE A 15 -8.66 10.43 3.22
N ILE A 16 -7.72 10.85 4.09
CA ILE A 16 -8.05 11.40 5.41
C ILE A 16 -8.89 12.66 5.29
N THR A 17 -8.56 13.56 4.35
CA THR A 17 -9.32 14.80 4.12
C THR A 17 -10.74 14.48 3.64
N THR A 18 -10.88 13.55 2.70
CA THR A 18 -12.20 13.09 2.22
C THR A 18 -12.99 12.44 3.34
N TYR A 19 -12.37 11.62 4.20
CA TYR A 19 -13.06 10.95 5.30
C TYR A 19 -13.57 11.96 6.32
N LEU A 20 -12.75 12.94 6.70
CA LEU A 20 -13.16 13.99 7.61
C LEU A 20 -14.32 14.82 7.04
N PHE A 21 -14.33 15.07 5.73
CA PHE A 21 -15.39 15.83 5.07
C PHE A 21 -16.69 15.03 4.90
N VAL A 22 -16.60 13.76 4.51
CA VAL A 22 -17.77 12.91 4.20
C VAL A 22 -18.37 12.27 5.45
N PHE A 23 -17.52 11.74 6.35
CA PHE A 23 -17.95 10.94 7.50
C PHE A 23 -17.86 11.68 8.84
N GLY A 24 -17.11 12.78 8.90
CA GLY A 24 -16.79 13.45 10.16
C GLY A 24 -15.73 12.72 10.99
N GLN A 25 -15.33 13.32 12.11
CA GLN A 25 -14.17 12.88 12.90
C GLN A 25 -14.35 11.50 13.53
N GLU A 26 -15.50 11.23 14.17
CA GLU A 26 -15.73 9.99 14.92
C GLU A 26 -15.70 8.76 14.02
N LYS A 27 -16.49 8.79 12.93
CA LYS A 27 -16.55 7.68 11.97
C LYS A 27 -15.25 7.51 11.19
N THR A 28 -14.50 8.60 10.93
CA THR A 28 -13.14 8.51 10.35
C THR A 28 -12.20 7.70 11.25
N LEU A 29 -12.22 7.98 12.56
CA LEU A 29 -11.38 7.26 13.52
C LEU A 29 -11.79 5.79 13.63
N GLU A 30 -13.09 5.52 13.64
CA GLU A 30 -13.63 4.15 13.63
C GLU A 30 -13.16 3.37 12.39
N LEU A 31 -13.24 3.96 11.19
CA LEU A 31 -12.79 3.33 9.95
C LEU A 31 -11.29 3.00 9.97
N ILE A 32 -10.46 3.90 10.48
CA ILE A 32 -9.01 3.65 10.61
C ILE A 32 -8.74 2.54 11.63
N GLN A 33 -9.47 2.54 12.74
CA GLN A 33 -9.33 1.54 13.79
C GLN A 33 -9.81 0.15 13.36
N LYS A 34 -10.81 0.05 12.48
CA LYS A 34 -11.26 -1.25 11.95
C LYS A 34 -10.13 -2.01 11.26
N GLU A 35 -9.20 -1.29 10.63
CA GLU A 35 -8.07 -1.88 9.92
C GLU A 35 -6.84 -2.15 10.79
N TYR A 36 -6.98 -2.13 12.13
CA TYR A 36 -5.86 -2.25 13.07
C TYR A 36 -5.02 -3.54 12.87
N LEU A 37 -5.64 -4.65 12.48
CA LEU A 37 -4.92 -5.92 12.25
C LEU A 37 -3.95 -5.80 11.06
N TYR A 38 -4.37 -5.12 9.98
CA TYR A 38 -3.50 -4.89 8.83
C TYR A 38 -2.39 -3.90 9.16
N LEU A 39 -2.69 -2.86 9.94
CA LEU A 39 -1.67 -1.95 10.47
C LEU A 39 -0.65 -2.68 11.34
N LEU A 40 -1.10 -3.64 12.16
CA LEU A 40 -0.23 -4.46 12.98
C LEU A 40 0.64 -5.41 12.13
N ALA A 41 0.11 -5.93 11.02
CA ALA A 41 0.86 -6.78 10.08
C ALA A 41 2.02 -6.04 9.38
N ILE A 42 1.99 -4.71 9.30
CA ILE A 42 3.11 -3.92 8.77
C ILE A 42 4.34 -4.04 9.67
N ILE A 43 4.17 -4.16 11.00
CA ILE A 43 5.28 -4.21 11.96
C ILE A 43 6.27 -5.35 11.67
N PRO A 44 5.85 -6.63 11.57
CA PRO A 44 6.78 -7.72 11.24
C PRO A 44 7.37 -7.57 9.83
N LEU A 45 6.61 -7.04 8.85
CA LEU A 45 7.13 -6.82 7.50
C LEU A 45 8.24 -5.77 7.47
N VAL A 46 8.09 -4.68 8.23
CA VAL A 46 9.13 -3.66 8.41
C VAL A 46 10.33 -4.23 9.15
N ALA A 47 10.12 -5.06 10.17
CA ALA A 47 11.22 -5.71 10.88
C ALA A 47 12.08 -6.59 9.95
N VAL A 48 11.43 -7.40 9.11
CA VAL A 48 12.10 -8.22 8.08
C VAL A 48 12.84 -7.33 7.06
N PHE A 49 12.21 -6.25 6.63
CA PHE A 49 12.82 -5.29 5.69
C PHE A 49 14.09 -4.67 6.28
N ILE A 50 14.02 -4.21 7.52
CA ILE A 50 15.17 -3.63 8.23
C ILE A 50 16.27 -4.67 8.40
N TYR A 51 15.94 -5.89 8.79
CA TYR A 51 16.89 -6.99 8.93
C TYR A 51 17.69 -7.22 7.64
N PHE A 52 16.99 -7.41 6.51
CA PHE A 52 17.66 -7.63 5.24
C PHE A 52 18.46 -6.42 4.77
N LYS A 53 17.91 -5.21 4.94
CA LYS A 53 18.58 -3.96 4.57
C LYS A 53 19.93 -3.80 5.31
N PHE A 54 20.01 -4.17 6.58
CA PHE A 54 21.27 -4.16 7.31
C PHE A 54 22.22 -5.27 6.86
N LYS A 55 21.70 -6.50 6.69
CA LYS A 55 22.51 -7.66 6.32
C LYS A 55 23.14 -7.53 4.93
N LEU A 56 22.42 -6.91 4.00
CA LEU A 56 22.80 -6.78 2.60
C LEU A 56 23.43 -5.43 2.23
N LYS A 57 23.68 -4.55 3.22
CA LYS A 57 24.13 -3.16 2.99
C LYS A 57 25.41 -3.02 2.16
N ASN A 58 26.32 -3.99 2.24
CA ASN A 58 27.64 -3.93 1.62
C ASN A 58 27.75 -4.81 0.36
N TYR A 59 26.63 -5.31 -0.16
CA TYR A 59 26.58 -6.17 -1.34
C TYR A 59 25.91 -5.44 -2.50
N ASP A 60 26.35 -5.76 -3.72
CA ASP A 60 25.68 -5.29 -4.93
C ASP A 60 24.37 -6.05 -5.12
N LEU A 61 23.25 -5.33 -5.09
CA LEU A 61 21.92 -5.91 -5.17
C LEU A 61 21.38 -5.87 -6.59
N VAL A 62 20.84 -7.00 -7.04
CA VAL A 62 20.10 -7.12 -8.28
C VAL A 62 18.63 -6.82 -8.01
N ASP A 63 18.05 -5.89 -8.75
CA ASP A 63 16.62 -5.63 -8.71
C ASP A 63 15.87 -6.66 -9.58
N PHE A 64 15.29 -7.66 -8.92
CA PHE A 64 14.50 -8.70 -9.59
C PHE A 64 13.12 -8.20 -10.05
N ASN A 65 12.68 -7.01 -9.61
CA ASN A 65 11.38 -6.43 -9.94
C ASN A 65 11.44 -5.45 -11.11
N LYS A 66 12.62 -5.19 -11.68
CA LYS A 66 12.87 -4.22 -12.76
C LYS A 66 12.03 -4.41 -14.03
N ASN A 67 11.50 -5.60 -14.27
CA ASN A 67 10.66 -5.93 -15.43
C ASN A 67 9.15 -5.84 -15.17
N SER A 68 8.72 -5.40 -13.97
CA SER A 68 7.31 -5.16 -13.67
C SER A 68 6.83 -3.86 -14.34
N ASN A 69 6.70 -3.86 -15.66
CA ASN A 69 6.16 -2.74 -16.45
C ASN A 69 4.63 -2.61 -16.27
N LEU A 70 4.16 -2.43 -15.04
CA LEU A 70 2.79 -2.04 -14.77
C LEU A 70 2.59 -0.62 -15.28
N SER A 71 1.88 -0.50 -16.40
CA SER A 71 1.59 0.81 -16.97
C SER A 71 0.64 1.60 -16.07
N PHE A 72 0.85 2.92 -15.96
CA PHE A 72 -0.08 3.80 -15.23
C PHE A 72 -1.52 3.65 -15.72
N LYS A 73 -1.71 3.44 -17.04
CA LYS A 73 -3.01 3.17 -17.65
C LYS A 73 -3.69 1.93 -17.06
N SER A 74 -2.94 0.84 -16.89
CA SER A 74 -3.46 -0.40 -16.28
C SER A 74 -3.85 -0.19 -14.83
N ILE A 75 -3.06 0.57 -14.06
CA ILE A 75 -3.34 0.90 -12.65
C ILE A 75 -4.62 1.72 -12.54
N VAL A 76 -4.79 2.76 -13.37
CA VAL A 76 -6.00 3.59 -13.39
C VAL A 76 -7.22 2.76 -13.79
N MET A 77 -7.11 1.91 -14.81
CA MET A 77 -8.21 1.05 -15.24
C MET A 77 -8.64 0.08 -14.13
N PHE A 78 -7.67 -0.55 -13.47
CA PHE A 78 -7.94 -1.44 -12.34
C PHE A 78 -8.62 -0.70 -11.20
N PHE A 79 -8.13 0.48 -10.83
CA PHE A 79 -8.74 1.32 -9.80
C PHE A 79 -10.20 1.66 -10.14
N LEU A 80 -10.50 2.10 -11.36
CA LEU A 80 -11.87 2.44 -11.77
C LEU A 80 -12.81 1.24 -11.72
N ILE A 81 -12.36 0.06 -12.14
CA ILE A 81 -13.16 -1.17 -12.06
C ILE A 81 -13.49 -1.49 -10.60
N PHE A 82 -12.50 -1.40 -9.70
CA PHE A 82 -12.71 -1.66 -8.28
C PHE A 82 -13.71 -0.66 -7.68
N GLN A 83 -13.62 0.63 -8.00
CA GLN A 83 -14.61 1.61 -7.52
C GLN A 83 -16.05 1.25 -7.91
N VAL A 84 -16.26 0.74 -9.14
CA VAL A 84 -17.59 0.30 -9.57
C VAL A 84 -18.04 -0.93 -8.77
N VAL A 85 -17.16 -1.93 -8.61
CA VAL A 85 -17.46 -3.15 -7.84
C VAL A 85 -17.82 -2.80 -6.39
N ASP A 86 -17.01 -1.97 -5.76
CA ASP A 86 -17.16 -1.55 -4.36
C ASP A 86 -18.45 -0.78 -4.12
N TYR A 87 -18.83 0.09 -5.06
CA TYR A 87 -20.11 0.79 -5.00
C TYR A 87 -21.30 -0.17 -4.96
N TYR A 88 -21.26 -1.22 -5.79
CA TYR A 88 -22.32 -2.23 -5.80
C TYR A 88 -22.28 -3.14 -4.58
N SER A 89 -21.10 -3.55 -4.10
CA SER A 89 -20.98 -4.46 -2.96
C SER A 89 -21.34 -3.79 -1.63
N GLU A 90 -20.92 -2.54 -1.44
CA GLU A 90 -21.20 -1.76 -0.23
C GLU A 90 -22.54 -1.02 -0.31
N GLY A 91 -23.24 -1.11 -1.45
CA GLY A 91 -24.57 -0.55 -1.66
C GLY A 91 -24.67 0.98 -1.55
N SER A 92 -23.54 1.68 -1.49
CA SER A 92 -23.51 3.13 -1.31
C SER A 92 -22.17 3.74 -1.72
N PHE A 93 -22.21 5.02 -2.07
CA PHE A 93 -21.00 5.81 -2.35
C PHE A 93 -20.14 5.99 -1.08
N GLU A 94 -20.77 6.16 0.07
CA GLU A 94 -20.10 6.18 1.37
C GLU A 94 -19.36 4.88 1.66
N GLY A 95 -20.01 3.74 1.44
CA GLY A 95 -19.39 2.43 1.63
C GLY A 95 -18.17 2.24 0.72
N MET A 96 -18.28 2.58 -0.56
CA MET A 96 -17.16 2.56 -1.51
C MET A 96 -15.96 3.40 -1.01
N ILE A 97 -16.19 4.63 -0.57
CA ILE A 97 -15.14 5.50 -0.04
C ILE A 97 -14.50 4.91 1.22
N SER A 98 -15.30 4.26 2.08
CA SER A 98 -14.83 3.70 3.36
C SER A 98 -13.75 2.61 3.21
N LEU A 99 -13.61 2.02 2.02
CA LEU A 99 -12.59 1.01 1.71
C LEU A 99 -11.24 1.61 1.28
N TRP A 100 -11.18 2.90 0.96
CA TRP A 100 -9.95 3.51 0.42
C TRP A 100 -8.76 3.42 1.37
N PHE A 101 -8.98 3.57 2.68
CA PHE A 101 -7.91 3.43 3.67
C PHE A 101 -7.36 2.00 3.69
N LEU A 102 -8.23 0.98 3.63
CA LEU A 102 -7.82 -0.42 3.53
C LEU A 102 -6.95 -0.64 2.29
N TYR A 103 -7.35 -0.14 1.11
CA TYR A 103 -6.54 -0.28 -0.10
C TYR A 103 -5.18 0.41 0.01
N TRP A 104 -5.13 1.56 0.67
CA TRP A 104 -3.87 2.24 0.94
C TRP A 104 -2.96 1.42 1.85
N VAL A 105 -3.48 0.82 2.93
CA VAL A 105 -2.73 -0.08 3.83
C VAL A 105 -2.25 -1.33 3.08
N MET A 106 -3.11 -1.95 2.27
CA MET A 106 -2.75 -3.10 1.44
C MET A 106 -1.65 -2.77 0.43
N GLY A 107 -1.65 -1.55 -0.11
CA GLY A 107 -0.57 -1.05 -0.96
C GLY A 107 0.78 -1.00 -0.23
N ILE A 108 0.82 -0.57 1.04
CA ILE A 108 2.05 -0.61 1.85
C ILE A 108 2.52 -2.04 2.06
N ILE A 109 1.60 -2.93 2.43
CA ILE A 109 1.90 -4.35 2.66
C ILE A 109 2.49 -4.97 1.39
N ALA A 110 1.88 -4.74 0.23
CA ALA A 110 2.36 -5.24 -1.05
C ALA A 110 3.76 -4.72 -1.40
N LEU A 111 4.03 -3.43 -1.17
CA LEU A 111 5.35 -2.83 -1.38
C LEU A 111 6.40 -3.47 -0.47
N LEU A 112 6.12 -3.59 0.83
CA LEU A 112 7.04 -4.21 1.79
C LEU A 112 7.31 -5.68 1.46
N LEU A 113 6.28 -6.44 1.06
CA LEU A 113 6.43 -7.83 0.64
C LEU A 113 7.31 -7.93 -0.60
N MET A 114 7.06 -7.09 -1.61
CA MET A 114 7.83 -7.07 -2.86
C MET A 114 9.32 -6.79 -2.60
N GLU A 115 9.63 -5.81 -1.75
CA GLU A 115 10.99 -5.48 -1.34
C GLU A 115 11.63 -6.60 -0.51
N ASN A 116 10.90 -7.18 0.45
CA ASN A 116 11.38 -8.29 1.26
C ASN A 116 11.69 -9.53 0.41
N ILE A 117 10.85 -9.84 -0.57
CA ILE A 117 11.09 -10.94 -1.52
C ILE A 117 12.34 -10.63 -2.36
N ASN A 118 12.48 -9.40 -2.86
CA ASN A 118 13.66 -8.99 -3.61
C ASN A 118 14.95 -9.13 -2.79
N PHE A 119 14.94 -8.69 -1.53
CA PHE A 119 16.05 -8.89 -0.61
C PHE A 119 16.32 -10.35 -0.31
N TYR A 120 15.30 -11.16 -0.06
CA TYR A 120 15.46 -12.58 0.20
C TYR A 120 16.13 -13.31 -0.98
N ARG A 121 15.76 -12.94 -2.21
CA ARG A 121 16.40 -13.46 -3.43
C ARG A 121 17.87 -13.06 -3.52
N ASN A 122 18.18 -11.79 -3.25
CA ASN A 122 19.58 -11.33 -3.19
C ASN A 122 20.37 -12.06 -2.11
N TYR A 123 19.79 -12.24 -0.92
CA TYR A 123 20.41 -12.98 0.17
C TYR A 123 20.78 -14.41 -0.26
N LYS A 124 19.86 -15.13 -0.93
CA LYS A 124 20.11 -16.48 -1.47
C LYS A 124 21.17 -16.56 -2.55
N LEU A 125 21.44 -15.48 -3.27
CA LEU A 125 22.45 -15.47 -4.33
C LEU A 125 23.85 -15.20 -3.78
N ILE A 126 23.92 -14.52 -2.65
CA ILE A 126 25.17 -14.14 -1.99
C ILE A 126 25.61 -15.20 -0.98
N SER A 127 24.66 -15.87 -0.30
CA SER A 127 24.91 -16.95 0.68
C SER A 127 25.04 -18.31 0.02
#